data_AF-A0A957HAL2-F1
#
_entry.id   AF-A0A957HAL2-F1
#
_cell.length_a   1.000
_cell.length_b   1.000
_cell.length_c   1.000
_cell.angle_alpha   90.00
_cell.angle_beta   90.00
_cell.angle_gamma   90.00
#
_symmetry.space_group_name_H-M   'P 1'
#
loop_
_entity.id
_entity.type
_entity.pdbx_description
1 polymer ?
#
loop_
_entity_poly.entity_id
_entity_poly.type
_entity_poly.pdbx_seq_one_letter_code
_entity_poly.pdbx_strand_id
1 'polypeptide(L)'
;MRLSSMLRGLALLALLLLIAPTLSQIASLDFIGDARALAQSGGITTIMPLGNSITQGSGQQNSYRRALWQLIQAGGYGADFVGSQSSNFSAPPPNPDFDLNHEGHWGWRADQILAQLPGWAATYQPQVVLIHLGTND
;
A
#
# COMPACT_ATOMS: atom_id res chain seq x y z
N MET A 1 12.56 16.22 -76.01
CA MET A 1 11.57 15.12 -76.05
C MET A 1 12.02 14.08 -75.02
N ARG A 2 11.11 13.69 -74.12
CA ARG A 2 11.38 13.14 -72.77
C ARG A 2 12.01 11.74 -72.77
N LEU A 3 13.13 11.56 -72.06
CA LEU A 3 13.72 10.26 -71.75
C LEU A 3 13.22 9.81 -70.36
N SER A 4 12.02 9.24 -70.30
CA SER A 4 11.41 8.77 -69.06
C SER A 4 10.74 7.41 -69.29
N SER A 5 11.52 6.33 -69.33
CA SER A 5 10.96 4.97 -69.51
C SER A 5 11.80 3.81 -68.96
N MET A 6 12.63 3.97 -67.92
CA MET A 6 13.43 2.85 -67.39
C MET A 6 13.47 2.72 -65.85
N LEU A 7 12.37 2.99 -65.13
CA LEU A 7 12.33 2.80 -63.67
C LEU A 7 11.03 2.18 -63.14
N ARG A 8 10.49 1.17 -63.84
CA ARG A 8 9.33 0.40 -63.33
C ARG A 8 9.51 -1.13 -63.34
N GLY A 9 10.72 -1.64 -63.59
CA GLY A 9 10.94 -3.06 -63.89
C GLY A 9 11.52 -3.97 -62.81
N LEU A 10 11.94 -3.47 -61.64
CA LEU A 10 12.73 -4.27 -60.69
C LEU A 10 12.26 -4.12 -59.24
N ALA A 11 11.01 -4.49 -58.96
CA ALA A 11 10.54 -4.67 -57.57
C ALA A 11 9.51 -5.81 -57.46
N LEU A 12 9.62 -6.82 -58.33
CA LEU A 12 8.70 -7.95 -58.36
C LEU A 12 9.45 -9.27 -58.60
N LEU A 13 10.58 -9.49 -57.93
CA LEU A 13 11.20 -10.83 -57.85
C LEU A 13 12.16 -10.95 -56.67
N ALA A 14 11.61 -10.94 -55.46
CA ALA A 14 12.21 -11.58 -54.28
C ALA A 14 11.09 -11.99 -53.32
N LEU A 15 10.11 -12.69 -53.88
CA LEU A 15 9.23 -13.56 -53.10
C LEU A 15 10.09 -14.77 -52.68
N LEU A 16 9.97 -15.15 -51.41
CA LEU A 16 10.54 -16.35 -50.78
C LEU A 16 11.90 -16.18 -50.07
N LEU A 17 11.90 -15.56 -48.89
CA LEU A 17 12.84 -15.95 -47.83
C LEU A 17 12.24 -15.75 -46.43
N LEU A 18 11.99 -16.88 -45.77
CA LEU A 18 11.85 -17.12 -44.33
C LEU A 18 10.77 -16.37 -43.54
N ILE A 19 9.62 -17.04 -43.46
CA ILE A 19 8.77 -17.12 -42.27
C ILE A 19 9.62 -17.76 -41.14
N ALA A 20 10.37 -16.95 -40.39
CA ALA A 20 10.91 -17.40 -39.12
C ALA A 20 9.74 -17.44 -38.12
N PRO A 21 9.51 -18.55 -37.39
CA PRO A 21 8.38 -18.64 -36.48
C PRO A 21 8.64 -17.69 -35.30
N THR A 22 7.99 -16.54 -35.27
CA THR A 22 7.92 -15.70 -34.07
C THR A 22 6.89 -16.31 -33.11
N LEU A 23 7.12 -17.56 -32.70
CA LEU A 23 6.24 -18.30 -31.80
C LEU A 23 7.02 -18.93 -30.63
N SER A 24 8.03 -18.21 -30.11
CA SER A 24 8.77 -18.65 -28.92
C SER A 24 8.86 -17.59 -27.82
N GLN A 25 8.14 -16.46 -27.94
CA GLN A 25 8.14 -15.40 -26.92
C GLN A 25 6.91 -15.42 -26.00
N ILE A 26 6.17 -16.52 -25.93
CA ILE A 26 5.28 -16.76 -24.78
C ILE A 26 6.05 -17.57 -23.75
N ALA A 27 7.24 -17.06 -23.38
CA ALA A 27 7.94 -17.54 -22.21
C ALA A 27 7.19 -16.98 -21.00
N SER A 28 6.47 -17.87 -20.31
CA SER A 28 5.95 -17.68 -18.96
C SER A 28 5.19 -16.37 -18.73
N LEU A 29 3.92 -16.35 -19.14
CA LEU A 29 2.94 -15.52 -18.45
C LEU A 29 2.82 -16.10 -17.03
N ASP A 30 3.52 -15.50 -16.07
CA ASP A 30 3.33 -15.73 -14.64
C ASP A 30 1.94 -15.20 -14.23
N PHE A 31 0.90 -15.86 -14.71
CA PHE A 31 -0.50 -15.55 -14.44
C PHE A 31 -0.79 -15.54 -12.92
N ILE A 32 0.02 -16.26 -12.13
CA ILE A 32 -0.03 -16.27 -10.67
C ILE A 32 0.60 -15.00 -10.07
N GLY A 33 1.64 -14.44 -10.69
CA GLY A 33 2.26 -13.18 -10.29
C GLY A 33 1.33 -11.99 -10.56
N ASP A 34 0.70 -11.97 -11.73
CA ASP A 34 -0.26 -10.93 -12.11
C ASP A 34 -1.53 -10.95 -11.24
N ALA A 35 -2.08 -12.13 -10.91
CA ALA A 35 -3.25 -12.19 -10.03
C ALA A 35 -2.96 -11.64 -8.61
N ARG A 36 -1.76 -11.87 -8.07
CA ARG A 36 -1.31 -11.29 -6.81
C ARG A 36 -1.10 -9.78 -6.93
N ALA A 37 -0.43 -9.33 -7.98
CA ALA A 37 -0.23 -7.91 -8.24
C ALA A 37 -1.56 -7.16 -8.45
N LEU A 38 -2.56 -7.79 -9.10
CA LEU A 38 -3.90 -7.23 -9.28
C LEU A 38 -4.71 -7.22 -7.98
N ALA A 39 -4.61 -8.26 -7.14
CA ALA A 39 -5.20 -8.27 -5.80
C ALA A 39 -4.52 -7.26 -4.85
N GLN A 40 -3.21 -7.04 -5.02
CA GLN A 40 -2.39 -6.04 -4.30
C GLN A 40 -2.47 -4.64 -4.93
N SER A 41 -3.09 -4.50 -6.10
CA SER A 41 -3.39 -3.20 -6.73
C SER A 41 -4.58 -2.50 -6.07
N GLY A 42 -5.24 -3.17 -5.11
CA GLY A 42 -6.12 -2.51 -4.16
C GLY A 42 -5.37 -1.34 -3.53
N GLY A 43 -5.87 -0.13 -3.75
CA GLY A 43 -5.18 1.10 -3.36
C GLY A 43 -4.80 1.15 -1.88
N ILE A 44 -4.14 2.24 -1.49
CA ILE A 44 -3.74 2.46 -0.10
C ILE A 44 -4.95 2.36 0.82
N THR A 45 -4.90 1.43 1.78
CA THR A 45 -5.94 1.24 2.79
C THR A 45 -5.65 2.12 4.00
N THR A 46 -6.56 3.03 4.35
CA THR A 46 -6.43 3.85 5.56
C THR A 46 -6.86 3.06 6.78
N ILE A 47 -5.95 2.92 7.75
CA ILE A 47 -6.16 2.14 8.98
C ILE A 47 -6.01 3.09 10.17
N MET A 48 -6.99 3.13 11.07
CA MET A 48 -6.89 3.88 12.33
C MET A 48 -6.61 2.93 13.48
N PRO A 49 -5.38 2.91 14.04
CA PRO A 49 -5.12 2.30 15.34
C PRO A 49 -5.74 3.17 16.44
N LEU A 50 -6.90 2.76 16.96
CA LEU A 50 -7.65 3.47 17.99
C LEU A 50 -7.47 2.78 19.35
N GLY A 51 -7.02 3.52 20.36
CA GLY A 51 -6.93 2.93 21.68
C GLY A 51 -6.35 3.83 22.76
N ASN A 52 -5.82 3.19 23.81
CA ASN A 52 -5.17 3.88 24.92
C ASN A 52 -3.65 3.70 24.91
N SER A 53 -3.02 3.59 26.08
CA SER A 53 -1.56 3.47 26.25
C SER A 53 -0.93 2.33 25.45
N ILE A 54 -1.64 1.21 25.28
CA ILE A 54 -1.16 0.06 24.49
C ILE A 54 -1.05 0.41 23.00
N THR A 55 -1.98 1.24 22.50
CA THR A 55 -1.95 1.72 21.11
C THR A 55 -0.92 2.83 20.94
N GLN A 56 -0.91 3.82 21.83
CA GLN A 56 0.05 4.92 21.78
C GLN A 56 1.49 4.45 21.92
N GLY A 57 1.79 3.56 22.86
CA GLY A 57 3.14 3.09 23.16
C GLY A 57 3.96 4.11 23.96
N SER A 58 5.19 3.71 24.32
CA SER A 58 6.14 4.52 25.09
C SER A 58 7.47 4.65 24.36
N GLY A 59 8.39 5.46 24.88
CA GLY A 59 9.76 5.55 24.35
C GLY A 59 10.66 4.35 24.67
N GLN A 60 10.17 3.37 25.43
CA GLN A 60 10.95 2.20 25.86
C GLN A 60 10.64 0.95 25.04
N GLN A 61 9.41 0.84 24.52
CA GLN A 61 8.95 -0.34 23.81
C GLN A 61 8.08 0.08 22.63
N ASN A 62 8.30 -0.56 21.47
CA ASN A 62 7.44 -0.34 20.32
C ASN A 62 6.02 -0.83 20.60
N SER A 63 5.02 -0.04 20.21
CA SER A 63 3.63 -0.48 20.16
C SER A 63 3.47 -1.62 19.13
N TYR A 64 2.36 -2.37 19.23
CA TYR A 64 1.99 -3.38 18.24
C TYR A 64 1.94 -2.81 16.81
N ARG A 65 1.74 -1.48 16.68
CA ARG A 65 1.69 -0.76 15.39
C ARG A 65 2.90 -1.05 14.51
N ARG A 66 4.11 -1.12 15.09
CA ARG A 66 5.33 -1.42 14.32
C ARG A 66 5.30 -2.82 13.72
N ALA A 67 4.94 -3.82 14.52
CA ALA A 67 4.87 -5.21 14.06
C ALA A 67 3.77 -5.39 13.01
N LEU A 68 2.61 -4.76 13.22
CA LEU A 68 1.52 -4.75 12.24
C LEU A 68 1.96 -4.13 10.91
N TRP A 69 2.61 -2.97 10.95
CA TRP A 69 3.12 -2.31 9.75
C TRP A 69 4.10 -3.22 8.98
N GLN A 70 5.06 -3.82 9.67
CA GLN A 70 6.02 -4.73 9.06
C GLN A 70 5.35 -5.94 8.38
N LEU A 71 4.31 -6.50 9.00
CA LEU A 71 3.53 -7.60 8.42
C LEU A 71 2.76 -7.16 7.17
N ILE A 72 2.15 -5.98 7.18
CA ILE A 72 1.45 -5.40 6.02
C ILE A 72 2.42 -5.21 4.85
N GLN A 73 3.57 -4.58 5.11
CA GLN A 73 4.58 -4.32 4.08
C GLN A 73 5.19 -5.62 3.54
N ALA A 74 5.48 -6.60 4.41
CA ALA A 74 5.95 -7.91 4.00
C ALA A 74 4.92 -8.68 3.15
N GLY A 75 3.63 -8.41 3.34
CA GLY A 75 2.54 -8.95 2.53
C GLY A 75 2.35 -8.26 1.17
N GLY A 76 3.06 -7.15 0.92
CA GLY A 76 2.94 -6.36 -0.31
C GLY A 76 1.63 -5.56 -0.40
N TYR A 77 1.01 -5.23 0.74
CA TYR A 77 -0.21 -4.43 0.79
C TYR A 77 0.11 -2.94 0.99
N GLY A 78 -0.65 -2.06 0.33
CA GLY A 78 -0.58 -0.61 0.58
C GLY A 78 -1.42 -0.22 1.80
N ALA A 79 -0.79 0.43 2.78
CA ALA A 79 -1.48 0.96 3.95
C ALA A 79 -1.02 2.37 4.30
N ASP A 80 -1.90 3.10 4.98
CA ASP A 80 -1.66 4.42 5.57
C ASP A 80 -2.28 4.41 6.96
N PHE A 81 -1.47 4.59 8.01
CA PHE A 81 -2.03 4.77 9.34
C PHE A 81 -2.56 6.20 9.47
N VAL A 82 -3.75 6.35 10.05
CA VAL A 82 -4.40 7.64 10.20
C VAL A 82 -4.83 7.88 11.65
N GLY A 83 -4.82 9.14 12.06
CA GLY A 83 -5.20 9.59 13.40
C GLY A 83 -4.49 10.89 13.77
N SER A 84 -4.87 11.47 14.91
CA SER A 84 -4.38 12.78 15.34
C SER A 84 -3.00 12.76 16.00
N GLN A 85 -2.51 11.58 16.38
CA GLN A 85 -1.22 11.40 17.03
C GLN A 85 -0.21 10.81 16.06
N SER A 86 1.04 11.23 16.15
CA SER A 86 2.16 10.67 15.37
C SER A 86 3.40 10.36 16.23
N SER A 87 3.22 10.29 17.55
CA SER A 87 4.30 10.01 18.51
C SER A 87 3.80 9.23 19.72
N ASN A 88 4.72 8.50 20.35
CA ASN A 88 4.43 7.76 21.57
C ASN A 88 4.28 8.73 22.77
N PHE A 89 3.81 8.23 23.91
CA PHE A 89 3.59 9.07 25.08
C PHE A 89 4.93 9.65 25.58
N SER A 90 5.03 10.98 25.53
CA SER A 90 6.18 11.78 26.00
C SER A 90 7.54 11.45 25.36
N ALA A 91 7.58 10.68 24.27
CA ALA A 91 8.80 10.27 23.61
C ALA A 91 8.52 9.74 22.18
N PRO A 92 9.50 9.75 21.26
CA PRO A 92 9.40 8.97 20.03
C PRO A 92 9.43 7.46 20.30
N PRO A 93 8.96 6.61 19.38
CA PRO A 93 9.14 5.17 19.49
C PRO A 93 10.64 4.81 19.42
N PRO A 94 11.06 3.69 20.05
CA PRO A 94 12.43 3.19 19.95
C PRO A 94 12.91 2.98 18.50
N ASN A 95 12.01 2.55 17.61
CA ASN A 95 12.29 2.31 16.21
C ASN A 95 11.22 2.99 15.33
N PRO A 96 11.52 4.15 14.73
CA PRO A 96 10.57 4.88 13.87
C PRO A 96 10.62 4.40 12.39
N ASP A 97 10.71 3.09 12.16
CA ASP A 97 10.78 2.45 10.83
C ASP A 97 9.40 1.98 10.32
N PHE A 98 8.34 2.67 10.75
CA PHE A 98 6.94 2.37 10.42
C PHE A 98 6.11 3.65 10.34
N ASP A 99 4.89 3.58 9.81
CA ASP A 99 3.96 4.71 9.86
C ASP A 99 3.57 5.02 11.30
N LEU A 100 3.87 6.25 11.74
CA LEU A 100 3.75 6.64 13.13
C LEU A 100 2.37 7.13 13.50
N ASN A 101 1.46 7.37 12.56
CA ASN A 101 0.14 7.91 12.84
C ASN A 101 -0.72 6.93 13.65
N HIS A 102 -1.55 7.44 14.56
CA HIS A 102 -2.49 6.67 15.36
C HIS A 102 -3.51 7.56 16.08
N GLU A 103 -4.53 6.93 16.68
CA GLU A 103 -5.53 7.54 17.54
C GLU A 103 -5.47 6.90 18.94
N GLY A 104 -4.24 6.87 19.48
CA GLY A 104 -3.92 6.23 20.76
C GLY A 104 -3.72 7.28 21.83
N HIS A 105 -4.46 7.19 22.93
CA HIS A 105 -4.45 8.19 24.00
C HIS A 105 -4.15 7.57 25.36
N TRP A 106 -2.92 7.76 25.84
CA TRP A 106 -2.45 7.16 27.09
C TRP A 106 -3.33 7.57 28.27
N GLY A 107 -3.79 6.57 29.03
CA GLY A 107 -4.64 6.77 30.20
C GLY A 107 -6.12 7.04 29.91
N TRP A 108 -6.54 7.12 28.64
CA TRP A 108 -7.94 7.35 28.31
C TRP A 108 -8.79 6.07 28.46
N ARG A 109 -10.04 6.27 28.86
CA ARG A 109 -11.13 5.28 28.93
C ARG A 109 -11.97 5.25 27.66
N ALA A 110 -12.83 4.25 27.53
CA ALA A 110 -13.74 4.13 26.39
C ALA A 110 -14.74 5.30 26.28
N ASP A 111 -15.25 5.83 27.39
CA ASP A 111 -16.20 6.96 27.37
C ASP A 111 -15.56 8.27 26.85
N GLN A 112 -14.29 8.51 27.19
CA GLN A 112 -13.54 9.65 26.70
C GLN A 112 -13.24 9.55 25.20
N ILE A 113 -12.91 8.34 24.72
CA ILE A 113 -12.74 8.06 23.30
C ILE A 113 -14.06 8.24 22.54
N LEU A 114 -15.16 7.68 23.06
CA LEU A 114 -16.48 7.77 22.44
C LEU A 114 -16.92 9.23 22.21
N ALA A 115 -16.57 10.13 23.14
CA ALA A 115 -16.88 11.55 23.03
C ALA A 115 -16.16 12.26 21.86
N GLN A 116 -14.98 11.77 21.44
CA GLN A 116 -14.19 12.38 20.36
C GLN A 116 -14.37 11.66 19.00
N LEU A 117 -14.79 10.39 19.04
CA LEU A 117 -14.83 9.50 17.89
C LEU A 117 -15.54 10.08 16.65
N PRO A 118 -16.68 10.79 16.75
CA PRO A 118 -17.32 11.38 15.57
C PRO A 118 -16.42 12.37 14.82
N GLY A 119 -15.61 13.16 15.54
CA GLY A 119 -14.67 14.12 14.95
C GLY A 119 -13.51 13.44 14.24
N TRP A 120 -12.93 12.42 14.85
CA TRP A 120 -11.85 11.63 14.25
C TRP A 120 -12.33 10.85 13.02
N ALA A 121 -13.50 10.24 13.08
CA ALA A 121 -14.09 9.51 11.95
C ALA A 121 -14.34 10.44 10.76
N ALA A 122 -14.86 11.65 10.99
CA ALA A 122 -15.08 12.63 9.93
C ALA A 122 -13.77 13.19 9.34
N THR A 123 -12.75 13.36 10.17
CA THR A 123 -11.46 13.96 9.78
C THR A 123 -10.58 12.98 9.00
N TYR A 124 -10.39 11.78 9.55
CA TYR A 124 -9.44 10.81 9.02
C TYR A 124 -10.06 9.76 8.10
N GLN A 125 -11.39 9.61 8.13
CA GLN A 125 -12.16 8.71 7.26
C GLN A 125 -11.50 7.32 7.09
N PRO A 126 -11.18 6.61 8.20
CA PRO A 126 -10.51 5.32 8.11
C PRO A 126 -11.41 4.29 7.44
N GLN A 127 -10.81 3.47 6.58
CA GLN A 127 -11.48 2.31 5.99
C GLN A 127 -11.51 1.12 6.94
N VAL A 128 -10.47 0.99 7.77
CA VAL A 128 -10.36 -0.04 8.81
C VAL A 128 -10.01 0.63 10.13
N VAL A 129 -10.67 0.20 11.22
CA VAL A 129 -10.33 0.64 12.57
C VAL A 129 -9.89 -0.57 13.38
N LEU A 130 -8.71 -0.49 13.98
CA LEU A 130 -8.23 -1.48 14.94
C LEU A 130 -8.41 -0.92 16.34
N ILE A 131 -9.31 -1.51 17.13
CA ILE A 131 -9.69 -1.01 18.45
C ILE A 131 -9.02 -1.84 19.54
N HIS A 132 -8.28 -1.18 20.43
CA HIS A 132 -7.77 -1.76 21.66
C HIS A 132 -8.00 -0.81 22.86
N LEU A 133 -9.12 -1.01 23.55
CA LEU A 133 -9.60 -0.20 24.69
C LEU A 133 -10.14 -1.08 25.81
N GLY A 134 -10.44 -0.48 26.97
CA GLY A 134 -11.02 -1.17 28.12
C GLY A 134 -10.09 -1.31 29.33
N THR A 135 -8.78 -1.15 29.16
CA THR A 135 -7.81 -1.38 30.25
C THR A 135 -7.79 -0.29 31.33
N ASN A 136 -8.33 0.91 31.05
CA ASN A 136 -8.37 2.02 32.01
C ASN A 136 -9.78 2.27 32.58
N ASP A 137 -10.76 1.49 32.14
CA ASP A 137 -12.18 1.66 32.43
C ASP A 137 -12.55 1.19 33.85
#